data_AF-A0A3P6FU23-F1
#
_entry.id   AF-A0A3P6FU23-F1
#
_cell.length_a   1.000
_cell.length_b   1.000
_cell.length_c   1.000
_cell.angle_alpha   90.00
_cell.angle_beta   90.00
_cell.angle_gamma   90.00
#
_symmetry.space_group_name_H-M   'P 1'
#
loop_
_entity.id
_entity.type
_entity.pdbx_description
1 polymer ?
#
loop_
_entity_poly.entity_id
_entity_poly.type
_entity_poly.pdbx_seq_one_letter_code
_entity_poly.pdbx_strand_id
1 'polypeptide(L)'
;MDPNTKTILFFALFSLYLSLSNILVAEPYTYDQNPENGPEGWSKLDHQWKICNHGKLQSPIDLTRGRVSRVHDEAWKIHHKPAEAVIMSRGHDIMVSWKGDAGKMMIDHTEFKLVQCHWHSPSEHTINGTHYDMELHMVHTSAQSQTAVIAVLYKLGRPNEFLTTLQNEIKTVGKEEKKLGIVDPRTIGFHTDKFYRYVGSLTAPPCTEGVIWTVVKKVYFFCVICRWIFIY
;
A
#
# COMPACT_ATOMS: atom_id res chain seq x y z
N MET A 1 45.65 58.65 -21.86
CA MET A 1 45.54 57.20 -22.16
C MET A 1 46.46 56.49 -21.18
N ASP A 2 45.86 55.81 -20.21
CA ASP A 2 46.55 55.10 -19.12
C ASP A 2 46.86 53.66 -19.57
N PRO A 3 48.10 53.14 -19.48
CA PRO A 3 48.44 51.81 -19.98
C PRO A 3 47.89 50.64 -19.14
N ASN A 4 47.20 50.88 -18.02
CA ASN A 4 46.90 49.81 -17.04
C ASN A 4 45.42 49.43 -16.88
N THR A 5 44.53 49.80 -17.82
CA THR A 5 43.13 49.37 -17.74
C THR A 5 42.95 47.95 -18.28
N LYS A 6 42.93 46.95 -17.38
CA LYS A 6 42.54 45.57 -17.72
C LYS A 6 41.02 45.48 -17.84
N THR A 7 40.53 45.28 -19.07
CA THR A 7 39.11 44.99 -19.36
C THR A 7 38.77 43.57 -18.91
N ILE A 8 37.92 43.43 -17.90
CA ILE A 8 37.37 42.14 -17.47
C ILE A 8 36.04 41.93 -18.20
N LEU A 9 36.01 40.96 -19.12
CA LEU A 9 34.79 40.50 -19.80
C LEU A 9 34.03 39.53 -18.88
N PHE A 10 32.91 39.98 -18.32
CA PHE A 10 31.96 39.11 -17.63
C PHE A 10 31.12 38.35 -18.68
N PHE A 11 31.38 37.05 -18.85
CA PHE A 11 30.45 36.15 -19.53
C PHE A 11 29.27 35.86 -18.60
N ALA A 12 28.14 36.52 -18.83
CA ALA A 12 26.89 36.15 -18.19
C ALA A 12 26.39 34.82 -18.78
N LEU A 13 26.63 33.72 -18.08
CA LEU A 13 26.01 32.42 -18.37
C LEU A 13 24.50 32.54 -18.10
N PHE A 14 23.74 32.81 -19.16
CA PHE A 14 22.28 32.76 -19.13
C PHE A 14 21.87 31.29 -18.92
N SER A 15 21.57 30.95 -17.67
CA SER A 15 21.09 29.62 -17.29
C SER A 15 19.66 29.50 -17.83
N LEU A 16 19.50 28.83 -18.97
CA LEU A 16 18.20 28.52 -19.54
C LEU A 16 17.50 27.52 -18.60
N TYR A 17 16.67 28.04 -17.68
CA TYR A 17 15.77 27.20 -16.89
C TYR A 17 14.74 26.61 -17.85
N LEU A 18 15.00 25.40 -18.33
CA LEU A 18 13.97 24.55 -18.92
C LEU A 18 12.95 24.26 -17.82
N SER A 19 11.83 24.98 -17.85
CA SER A 19 10.63 24.56 -17.14
C SER A 19 10.17 23.26 -17.79
N LEU A 20 10.51 22.13 -17.18
CA LEU A 20 9.88 20.87 -17.50
C LEU A 20 8.41 21.05 -17.17
N SER A 21 7.59 21.15 -18.22
CA SER A 21 6.15 20.99 -18.12
C SER A 21 5.86 19.70 -17.35
N ASN A 22 4.93 19.78 -16.39
CA ASN A 22 4.38 18.62 -15.72
C ASN A 22 3.70 17.72 -16.77
N ILE A 23 4.48 16.86 -17.42
CA ILE A 23 3.94 15.72 -18.14
C ILE A 23 3.30 14.87 -17.04
N LEU A 24 1.97 14.81 -17.04
CA LEU A 24 1.23 13.77 -16.35
C LEU A 24 1.73 12.44 -16.92
N VAL A 25 2.77 11.89 -16.31
CA VAL A 25 3.18 10.52 -16.58
C VAL A 25 1.99 9.67 -16.15
N ALA A 26 1.24 9.16 -17.13
CA ALA A 26 0.25 8.14 -16.89
C ALA A 26 0.93 7.01 -16.12
N GLU A 27 0.25 6.46 -15.12
CA GLU A 27 0.82 5.34 -14.37
C GLU A 27 1.26 4.26 -15.38
N PRO A 28 2.51 3.77 -15.29
CA PRO A 28 3.05 2.83 -16.26
C PRO A 28 2.25 1.53 -16.37
N TYR A 29 1.44 1.22 -15.35
CA TYR A 29 0.62 0.02 -15.28
C TYR A 29 -0.83 0.33 -14.86
N THR A 30 -1.73 -0.60 -15.16
CA THR A 30 -3.15 -0.57 -14.78
C THR A 30 -3.57 -1.91 -14.17
N TYR A 31 -4.80 -1.98 -13.66
CA TYR A 31 -5.43 -3.23 -13.19
C TYR A 31 -6.47 -3.77 -14.19
N ASP A 32 -6.63 -3.11 -15.33
CA ASP A 32 -7.45 -3.60 -16.42
C ASP A 32 -6.92 -4.97 -16.87
N GLN A 33 -7.83 -5.91 -17.15
CA GLN A 33 -7.46 -7.26 -17.56
C GLN A 33 -7.01 -7.26 -19.02
N ASN A 34 -5.81 -6.74 -19.27
CA ASN A 34 -5.19 -6.62 -20.57
C ASN A 34 -3.69 -6.98 -20.53
N PRO A 35 -3.11 -7.44 -21.66
CA PRO A 35 -1.73 -7.91 -21.71
C PRO A 35 -0.68 -6.81 -21.96
N GLU A 36 -1.10 -5.57 -22.23
CA GLU A 36 -0.22 -4.45 -22.57
C GLU A 36 0.33 -3.79 -21.31
N ASN A 37 -0.55 -3.39 -20.39
CA ASN A 37 -0.18 -2.73 -19.15
C ASN A 37 -0.98 -3.21 -17.93
N GLY A 38 -1.85 -4.21 -18.11
CA GLY A 38 -2.57 -4.89 -17.03
C GLY A 38 -1.74 -5.96 -16.31
N PRO A 39 -2.32 -6.63 -15.29
CA PRO A 39 -1.60 -7.57 -14.42
C PRO A 39 -0.87 -8.71 -15.16
N GLU A 40 -1.43 -9.22 -16.26
CA GLU A 40 -0.78 -10.25 -17.09
C GLU A 40 0.44 -9.73 -17.88
N GLY A 41 0.53 -8.41 -18.06
CA GLY A 41 1.57 -7.72 -18.81
C GLY A 41 2.64 -7.04 -17.97
N TRP A 42 2.46 -6.90 -16.64
CA TRP A 42 3.34 -6.07 -15.80
C TRP A 42 4.84 -6.38 -15.94
N SER A 43 5.22 -7.66 -16.08
CA SER A 43 6.63 -8.05 -16.26
C SER A 43 7.31 -7.51 -17.53
N LYS A 44 6.53 -7.03 -18.51
CA LYS A 44 7.01 -6.49 -19.78
C LYS A 44 7.28 -4.99 -19.73
N LEU A 45 6.71 -4.29 -18.74
CA LEU A 45 6.74 -2.84 -18.63
C LEU A 45 8.09 -2.33 -18.10
N ASP A 46 8.70 -3.07 -17.17
CA ASP A 46 9.99 -2.73 -16.57
C ASP A 46 10.80 -4.01 -16.29
N HIS A 47 12.10 -3.96 -16.55
CA HIS A 47 13.01 -5.08 -16.26
C HIS A 47 13.06 -5.47 -14.78
N GLN A 48 12.79 -4.55 -13.86
CA GLN A 48 12.70 -4.81 -12.42
C GLN A 48 11.41 -5.55 -12.03
N TRP A 49 10.39 -5.56 -12.90
CA TRP A 49 9.07 -6.14 -12.62
C TRP A 49 8.92 -7.56 -13.16
N LYS A 50 9.99 -8.15 -13.68
CA LYS A 50 10.00 -9.51 -14.25
C LYS A 50 9.35 -10.55 -13.34
N ILE A 51 9.46 -10.39 -12.03
CA ILE A 51 8.93 -11.36 -11.08
C ILE A 51 7.40 -11.35 -10.98
N CYS A 52 6.71 -10.27 -11.40
CA CYS A 52 5.25 -10.18 -11.40
C CYS A 52 4.57 -11.32 -12.15
N ASN A 53 5.17 -11.84 -13.23
CA ASN A 53 4.60 -12.96 -14.00
C ASN A 53 5.49 -14.22 -14.02
N HIS A 54 6.66 -14.20 -13.39
CA HIS A 54 7.59 -15.34 -13.34
C HIS A 54 7.91 -15.81 -11.91
N GLY A 55 7.48 -15.07 -10.90
CA GLY A 55 7.59 -15.44 -9.50
C GLY A 55 6.79 -16.70 -9.19
N LYS A 56 7.21 -17.41 -8.14
CA LYS A 56 6.58 -18.67 -7.70
C LYS A 56 5.77 -18.53 -6.43
N LEU A 57 5.95 -17.41 -5.72
CA LEU A 57 5.32 -17.07 -4.46
C LEU A 57 4.60 -15.72 -4.60
N GLN A 58 3.90 -15.53 -5.70
CA GLN A 58 3.13 -14.31 -5.96
C GLN A 58 1.87 -14.26 -5.08
N SER A 59 1.40 -13.04 -4.84
CA SER A 59 0.15 -12.70 -4.15
C SER A 59 -0.69 -11.80 -5.05
N PRO A 60 -2.03 -11.79 -4.90
CA PRO A 60 -2.83 -12.52 -3.90
C PRO A 60 -2.99 -14.02 -4.20
N ILE A 61 -3.58 -14.77 -3.28
CA ILE A 61 -3.96 -16.19 -3.47
C ILE A 61 -5.39 -16.48 -3.00
N ASP A 62 -5.96 -17.59 -3.46
CA ASP A 62 -7.20 -18.14 -2.91
C ASP A 62 -6.96 -18.94 -1.62
N LEU A 63 -7.57 -18.50 -0.52
CA LEU A 63 -7.47 -19.07 0.81
C LEU A 63 -8.51 -20.18 1.02
N THR A 64 -8.21 -21.36 0.51
CA THR A 64 -9.10 -22.52 0.60
C THR A 64 -8.96 -23.29 1.91
N ARG A 65 -10.07 -23.75 2.51
CA ARG A 65 -10.03 -24.56 3.74
C ARG A 65 -9.26 -25.89 3.59
N GLY A 66 -9.22 -26.46 2.38
CA GLY A 66 -8.58 -27.76 2.11
C GLY A 66 -7.06 -27.71 1.96
N ARG A 67 -6.46 -26.52 1.82
CA ARG A 67 -5.00 -26.34 1.65
C ARG A 67 -4.34 -25.67 2.87
N VAL A 68 -5.01 -25.68 4.02
CA VAL A 68 -4.54 -25.00 5.22
C VAL A 68 -4.24 -25.99 6.32
N SER A 69 -3.00 -25.94 6.81
CA SER A 69 -2.60 -26.61 8.04
C SER A 69 -3.00 -25.74 9.23
N ARG A 70 -3.74 -26.30 10.20
CA ARG A 70 -4.02 -25.60 11.45
C ARG A 70 -2.79 -25.66 12.33
N VAL A 71 -2.27 -24.50 12.69
CA VAL A 71 -1.16 -24.33 13.61
C VAL A 71 -1.58 -23.36 14.70
N HIS A 72 -1.10 -23.60 15.91
CA HIS A 72 -1.21 -22.63 16.98
C HIS A 72 -0.05 -21.66 16.83
N ASP A 73 -0.32 -20.48 16.28
CA ASP A 73 0.65 -19.40 16.22
C ASP A 73 0.51 -18.55 17.50
N GLU A 74 1.34 -18.83 18.49
CA GLU A 74 1.43 -18.04 19.73
C GLU A 74 2.29 -16.78 19.55
N ALA A 75 2.99 -16.64 18.42
CA ALA A 75 4.02 -15.64 18.20
C ALA A 75 3.49 -14.34 17.56
N TRP A 76 2.19 -14.24 17.29
CA TRP A 76 1.56 -13.04 16.75
C TRP A 76 1.11 -12.08 17.86
N LYS A 77 1.72 -10.90 17.93
CA LYS A 77 1.32 -9.81 18.84
C LYS A 77 1.32 -8.47 18.11
N ILE A 78 0.24 -7.71 18.26
CA ILE A 78 0.10 -6.37 17.67
C ILE A 78 0.11 -5.33 18.78
N HIS A 79 0.97 -4.33 18.63
CA HIS A 79 1.12 -3.19 19.53
C HIS A 79 1.19 -1.89 18.73
N HIS A 80 0.07 -1.52 18.11
CA HIS A 80 -0.08 -0.23 17.43
C HIS A 80 -0.35 0.90 18.42
N LYS A 81 0.01 2.12 18.04
CA LYS A 81 -0.22 3.35 18.83
C LYS A 81 -0.42 4.57 17.92
N PRO A 82 -1.05 5.64 18.41
CA PRO A 82 -1.26 6.86 17.63
C PRO A 82 0.06 7.51 17.19
N ALA A 83 0.08 8.00 15.95
CA ALA A 83 1.21 8.75 15.40
C ALA A 83 0.76 9.70 14.29
N GLU A 84 1.60 10.68 13.96
CA GLU A 84 1.37 11.59 12.83
C GLU A 84 1.25 10.80 11.52
N ALA A 85 0.25 11.14 10.70
CA ALA A 85 0.00 10.49 9.44
C ALA A 85 -0.43 11.46 8.33
N VAL A 86 -0.28 10.98 7.10
CA VAL A 86 -0.76 11.64 5.89
C VAL A 86 -1.62 10.68 5.08
N ILE A 87 -2.46 11.22 4.21
CA ILE A 87 -3.21 10.48 3.21
C ILE A 87 -2.82 10.96 1.81
N MET A 88 -2.75 10.05 0.85
CA MET A 88 -2.53 10.38 -0.57
C MET A 88 -3.21 9.34 -1.46
N SER A 89 -3.56 9.73 -2.69
CA SER A 89 -3.87 8.79 -3.76
C SER A 89 -2.58 8.46 -4.51
N ARG A 90 -2.30 7.18 -4.71
CA ARG A 90 -1.19 6.70 -5.54
C ARG A 90 -1.59 6.44 -6.99
N GLY A 91 -2.78 6.89 -7.39
CA GLY A 91 -3.37 6.63 -8.70
C GLY A 91 -4.08 5.28 -8.82
N HIS A 92 -3.60 4.24 -8.12
CA HIS A 92 -4.22 2.90 -8.07
C HIS A 92 -4.85 2.58 -6.71
N ASP A 93 -4.49 3.29 -5.64
CA ASP A 93 -5.15 3.15 -4.35
C ASP A 93 -5.07 4.44 -3.52
N ILE A 94 -5.75 4.41 -2.38
CA ILE A 94 -5.63 5.42 -1.34
C ILE A 94 -4.77 4.85 -0.23
N MET A 95 -3.73 5.58 0.16
CA MET A 95 -2.79 5.18 1.19
C MET A 95 -2.82 6.17 2.36
N VAL A 96 -2.88 5.64 3.58
CA VAL A 96 -2.51 6.36 4.80
C VAL A 96 -1.10 5.95 5.18
N SER A 97 -0.19 6.91 5.28
CA SER A 97 1.21 6.70 5.67
C SER A 97 1.49 7.37 7.01
N TRP A 98 1.93 6.59 7.99
CA TRP A 98 2.37 7.11 9.27
C TRP A 98 3.80 7.63 9.14
N LYS A 99 4.00 8.90 9.53
CA LYS A 99 5.30 9.58 9.54
C LYS A 99 6.02 9.43 10.88
N GLY A 100 5.28 9.09 11.94
CA GLY A 100 5.83 8.75 13.26
C GLY A 100 5.80 7.25 13.55
N ASP A 101 6.21 6.87 14.76
CA ASP A 101 6.15 5.49 15.24
C ASP A 101 4.70 5.08 15.57
N ALA A 102 4.02 4.46 14.61
CA ALA A 102 2.66 3.94 14.74
C ALA A 102 2.58 2.59 15.49
N GLY A 103 3.70 2.15 16.08
CA GLY A 103 3.83 0.87 16.74
C GLY A 103 4.18 -0.25 15.76
N LYS A 104 3.95 -1.49 16.20
CA LYS A 104 4.55 -2.66 15.56
C LYS A 104 3.72 -3.93 15.72
N MET A 105 4.08 -4.95 14.97
CA MET A 105 3.74 -6.34 15.25
C MET A 105 5.00 -7.19 15.47
N MET A 106 4.84 -8.26 16.23
CA MET A 106 5.84 -9.31 16.41
C MET A 106 5.43 -10.54 15.62
N ILE A 107 6.39 -11.13 14.89
CA ILE A 107 6.27 -12.46 14.28
C ILE A 107 7.58 -13.19 14.57
N ASP A 108 7.53 -14.35 15.23
CA ASP A 108 8.71 -15.16 15.58
C ASP A 108 9.87 -14.34 16.17
N HIS A 109 9.56 -13.52 17.18
CA HIS A 109 10.48 -12.58 17.85
C HIS A 109 11.07 -11.47 16.98
N THR A 110 10.65 -11.35 15.72
CA THR A 110 11.05 -10.27 14.82
C THR A 110 10.05 -9.12 14.89
N GLU A 111 10.56 -7.91 15.05
CA GLU A 111 9.78 -6.68 15.07
C GLU A 111 9.52 -6.16 13.66
N PHE A 112 8.24 -5.90 13.35
CA PHE A 112 7.81 -5.24 12.12
C PHE A 112 7.02 -3.98 12.47
N LYS A 113 7.56 -2.80 12.17
CA LYS A 113 6.93 -1.50 12.43
C LYS A 113 5.87 -1.19 11.37
N LEU A 114 4.70 -0.69 11.79
CA LEU A 114 3.65 -0.25 10.87
C LEU A 114 4.12 1.01 10.13
N VAL A 115 4.05 0.97 8.80
CA VAL A 115 4.49 2.10 7.94
C VAL A 115 3.33 2.75 7.19
N GLN A 116 2.42 1.95 6.64
CA GLN A 116 1.28 2.45 5.88
C GLN A 116 0.14 1.44 5.86
N CYS A 117 -1.05 1.91 5.51
CA CYS A 117 -2.11 1.06 5.05
C CYS A 117 -2.76 1.61 3.78
N HIS A 118 -3.33 0.74 2.97
CA HIS A 118 -4.04 1.08 1.75
C HIS A 118 -5.17 0.09 1.47
N TRP A 119 -6.08 0.46 0.57
CA TRP A 119 -7.26 -0.35 0.25
C TRP A 119 -7.30 -0.73 -1.21
N HIS A 120 -7.74 -1.96 -1.46
CA HIS A 120 -8.11 -2.50 -2.76
C HIS A 120 -9.61 -2.77 -2.79
N SER A 121 -10.24 -2.51 -3.94
CA SER A 121 -11.67 -2.73 -4.11
C SER A 121 -11.96 -3.21 -5.54
N PRO A 122 -12.37 -4.48 -5.76
CA PRO A 122 -12.71 -5.50 -4.77
C PRO A 122 -11.48 -6.02 -3.99
N SER A 123 -11.68 -6.98 -3.08
CA SER A 123 -10.56 -7.65 -2.42
C SER A 123 -9.67 -8.36 -3.43
N GLU A 124 -8.37 -8.38 -3.17
CA GLU A 124 -7.39 -9.11 -3.98
C GLU A 124 -7.39 -10.59 -3.60
N HIS A 125 -7.35 -10.88 -2.31
CA HIS A 125 -7.52 -12.24 -1.80
C HIS A 125 -8.94 -12.73 -1.99
N THR A 126 -9.04 -14.04 -2.19
CA THR A 126 -10.32 -14.75 -2.19
C THR A 126 -10.36 -15.78 -1.06
N ILE A 127 -11.57 -16.11 -0.59
CA ILE A 127 -11.79 -17.23 0.33
C ILE A 127 -12.70 -18.24 -0.36
N ASN A 128 -12.14 -19.39 -0.74
CA ASN A 128 -12.81 -20.40 -1.56
C ASN A 128 -13.35 -19.79 -2.87
N GLY A 129 -12.51 -19.04 -3.56
CA GLY A 129 -12.81 -18.40 -4.85
C GLY A 129 -13.74 -17.19 -4.77
N THR A 130 -14.17 -16.77 -3.58
CA THR A 130 -15.06 -15.61 -3.40
C THR A 130 -14.26 -14.36 -3.08
N HIS A 131 -14.38 -13.33 -3.94
CA HIS A 131 -13.95 -11.97 -3.65
C HIS A 131 -14.89 -11.29 -2.64
N TYR A 132 -14.33 -10.33 -1.91
CA TYR A 132 -14.99 -9.47 -0.97
C TYR A 132 -15.06 -8.05 -1.53
N ASP A 133 -15.89 -7.22 -0.93
CA ASP A 133 -16.19 -5.89 -1.47
C ASP A 133 -14.99 -4.94 -1.40
N MET A 134 -14.06 -5.16 -0.47
CA MET A 134 -12.82 -4.40 -0.30
C MET A 134 -11.83 -5.16 0.57
N GLU A 135 -10.55 -4.84 0.46
CA GLU A 135 -9.47 -5.36 1.29
C GLU A 135 -8.54 -4.25 1.73
N LEU A 136 -8.23 -4.21 3.03
CA LEU A 136 -7.19 -3.35 3.60
C LEU A 136 -5.89 -4.13 3.68
N HIS A 137 -4.78 -3.52 3.28
CA HIS A 137 -3.43 -3.98 3.56
C HIS A 137 -2.76 -3.04 4.54
N MET A 138 -2.33 -3.55 5.70
CA MET A 138 -1.48 -2.83 6.64
C MET A 138 -0.04 -3.34 6.50
N VAL A 139 0.82 -2.51 5.93
CA VAL A 139 2.19 -2.87 5.60
C VAL A 139 3.12 -2.53 6.77
N HIS A 140 3.95 -3.49 7.15
CA HIS A 140 4.94 -3.35 8.18
C HIS A 140 6.33 -3.73 7.67
N THR A 141 7.38 -3.11 8.23
CA THR A 141 8.77 -3.39 7.87
C THR A 141 9.64 -3.67 9.09
N SER A 142 10.55 -4.63 8.97
CA SER A 142 11.56 -4.92 9.99
C SER A 142 12.80 -4.05 9.84
N ALA A 143 13.70 -4.09 10.83
CA ALA A 143 15.00 -3.42 10.76
C ALA A 143 15.90 -3.94 9.61
N GLN A 144 15.64 -5.16 9.13
CA GLN A 144 16.32 -5.79 8.00
C GLN A 144 15.54 -5.61 6.68
N SER A 145 14.59 -4.67 6.63
CA SER A 145 13.76 -4.38 5.45
C SER A 145 12.91 -5.56 4.98
N GLN A 146 12.64 -6.55 5.83
CA GLN A 146 11.65 -7.58 5.53
C GLN A 146 10.26 -6.99 5.66
N THR A 147 9.34 -7.41 4.79
CA THR A 147 7.99 -6.89 4.76
C THR A 147 7.01 -7.92 5.30
N ALA A 148 6.06 -7.46 6.10
CA ALA A 148 4.96 -8.27 6.55
C ALA A 148 3.66 -7.47 6.50
N VAL A 149 2.59 -8.10 6.03
CA VAL A 149 1.31 -7.43 5.72
C VAL A 149 0.18 -8.08 6.50
N ILE A 150 -0.65 -7.26 7.12
CA ILE A 150 -1.95 -7.69 7.67
C ILE A 150 -3.02 -7.33 6.66
N ALA A 151 -3.78 -8.32 6.19
CA ALA A 151 -4.91 -8.11 5.30
C ALA A 151 -6.24 -8.23 6.05
N VAL A 152 -7.15 -7.28 5.85
CA VAL A 152 -8.50 -7.31 6.42
C VAL A 152 -9.52 -7.24 5.29
N LEU A 153 -10.37 -8.27 5.19
CA LEU A 153 -11.43 -8.35 4.18
C LEU A 153 -12.70 -7.67 4.70
N TYR A 154 -13.38 -6.93 3.82
CA TYR A 154 -14.61 -6.20 4.13
C TYR A 154 -15.78 -6.61 3.26
N LYS A 155 -16.99 -6.58 3.83
CA LYS A 155 -18.26 -6.55 3.08
C LYS A 155 -19.01 -5.26 3.31
N LEU A 156 -19.85 -4.90 2.35
CA LEU A 156 -20.81 -3.81 2.52
C LEU A 156 -21.73 -4.11 3.72
N GLY A 157 -21.95 -3.10 4.55
CA GLY A 157 -22.78 -3.19 5.73
C GLY A 157 -22.65 -1.96 6.62
N ARG A 158 -22.47 -2.18 7.92
CA ARG A 158 -22.32 -1.09 8.89
C ARG A 158 -21.06 -0.25 8.61
N PRO A 159 -21.08 1.06 8.88
CA PRO A 159 -19.89 1.90 8.78
C PRO A 159 -18.73 1.38 9.61
N ASN A 160 -17.53 1.48 9.05
CA ASN A 160 -16.29 1.32 9.78
C ASN A 160 -15.88 2.69 10.32
N GLU A 161 -15.54 2.78 11.61
CA GLU A 161 -15.24 4.04 12.29
C GLU A 161 -14.07 4.76 11.62
N PHE A 162 -12.96 4.07 11.40
CA PHE A 162 -11.77 4.64 10.75
C PHE A 162 -12.05 5.14 9.33
N LEU A 163 -12.75 4.36 8.51
CA LEU A 163 -13.11 4.83 7.16
C LEU A 163 -14.07 6.01 7.18
N THR A 164 -14.90 6.13 8.23
CA THR A 164 -15.81 7.26 8.41
C THR A 164 -15.02 8.52 8.74
N THR A 165 -13.98 8.45 9.59
CA THR A 165 -13.14 9.61 9.89
C THR A 165 -12.35 10.11 8.69
N LEU A 166 -11.99 9.20 7.76
CA LEU A 166 -11.25 9.53 6.54
C LEU A 166 -12.15 9.98 5.37
N GLN A 167 -13.47 9.94 5.49
CA GLN A 167 -14.37 10.07 4.34
C GLN A 167 -14.21 11.38 3.55
N ASN A 168 -14.06 12.52 4.23
CA ASN A 168 -13.90 13.82 3.56
C ASN A 168 -12.52 13.96 2.92
N GLU A 169 -11.53 13.35 3.54
CA GLU A 169 -10.15 13.32 3.07
C GLU A 169 -10.07 12.49 1.79
N ILE A 170 -10.63 11.29 1.79
CA ILE A 170 -10.74 10.38 0.64
C ILE A 170 -11.39 11.07 -0.57
N LYS A 171 -12.45 11.87 -0.39
CA LYS A 171 -13.14 12.56 -1.50
C LYS A 171 -12.31 13.65 -2.16
N THR A 172 -11.31 14.18 -1.46
CA THR A 172 -10.52 15.34 -1.89
C THR A 172 -9.06 15.02 -2.11
N VAL A 173 -8.64 13.79 -1.82
CA VAL A 173 -7.23 13.39 -1.90
C VAL A 173 -6.79 13.28 -3.36
N GLY A 174 -5.67 13.92 -3.67
CA GLY A 174 -4.99 13.80 -4.96
C GLY A 174 -3.66 13.06 -4.81
N LYS A 175 -2.75 13.27 -5.76
CA LYS A 175 -1.39 12.72 -5.71
C LYS A 175 -0.50 13.34 -4.62
N GLU A 176 -0.86 14.52 -4.13
CA GLU A 176 -0.11 15.21 -3.08
C GLU A 176 -0.48 14.70 -1.68
N GLU A 177 0.51 14.64 -0.77
CA GLU A 177 0.26 14.25 0.62
C GLU A 177 -0.60 15.29 1.33
N LYS A 178 -1.71 14.85 1.92
CA LYS A 178 -2.54 15.66 2.81
C LYS A 178 -2.36 15.22 4.26
N LYS A 179 -2.08 16.16 5.16
CA LYS A 179 -1.86 15.86 6.58
C LYS A 179 -3.18 15.45 7.24
N LEU A 180 -3.15 14.33 7.98
CA LEU A 180 -4.26 13.88 8.83
C LEU A 180 -4.05 14.25 10.30
N GLY A 181 -2.84 14.64 10.70
CA GLY A 181 -2.47 14.81 12.10
C GLY A 181 -2.24 13.46 12.77
N ILE A 182 -2.54 13.38 14.08
CA ILE A 182 -2.41 12.14 14.85
C ILE A 182 -3.52 11.15 14.47
N VAL A 183 -3.12 10.00 13.94
CA VAL A 183 -4.02 8.91 13.57
C VAL A 183 -3.66 7.67 14.38
N ASP A 184 -4.67 7.08 15.03
CA ASP A 184 -4.54 5.83 15.77
C ASP A 184 -4.88 4.62 14.89
N PRO A 185 -3.90 3.76 14.52
CA PRO A 185 -4.18 2.58 13.69
C PRO A 185 -5.17 1.61 14.34
N ARG A 186 -5.31 1.64 15.68
CA ARG A 186 -6.21 0.74 16.40
C ARG A 186 -7.68 1.02 16.06
N THR A 187 -8.03 2.24 15.62
CA THR A 187 -9.41 2.58 15.25
C THR A 187 -9.86 1.93 13.95
N ILE A 188 -8.96 1.31 13.16
CA ILE A 188 -9.32 0.42 12.04
C ILE A 188 -10.32 -0.65 12.54
N GLY A 189 -10.22 -1.04 13.81
CA GLY A 189 -11.28 -1.74 14.51
C GLY A 189 -11.38 -3.22 14.17
N PHE A 190 -10.26 -3.85 13.79
CA PHE A 190 -10.20 -5.29 13.64
C PHE A 190 -9.58 -5.96 14.88
N HIS A 191 -10.17 -7.09 15.26
CA HIS A 191 -9.65 -8.01 16.26
C HIS A 191 -9.70 -9.42 15.70
N THR A 192 -8.67 -10.22 15.95
CA THR A 192 -8.68 -11.60 15.47
C THR A 192 -7.89 -12.55 16.35
N ASP A 193 -8.46 -13.73 16.52
CA ASP A 193 -7.81 -14.95 17.03
C ASP A 193 -7.47 -15.93 15.89
N LYS A 194 -7.97 -15.67 14.68
CA LYS A 194 -7.90 -16.59 13.54
C LYS A 194 -7.48 -15.85 12.27
N PHE A 195 -6.42 -16.34 11.67
CA PHE A 195 -5.89 -15.79 10.43
C PHE A 195 -5.29 -16.90 9.57
N TYR A 196 -5.03 -16.57 8.32
CA TYR A 196 -4.20 -17.36 7.42
C TYR A 196 -2.81 -16.73 7.38
N ARG A 197 -1.76 -17.56 7.42
CA ARG A 197 -0.36 -17.12 7.32
C ARG A 197 0.29 -17.81 6.12
N TYR A 198 0.96 -17.04 5.28
CA TYR A 198 1.77 -17.59 4.20
C TYR A 198 2.88 -16.60 3.79
N VAL A 199 3.87 -17.08 3.02
CA VAL A 199 4.89 -16.23 2.40
C VAL A 199 4.49 -16.01 0.94
N GLY A 200 4.42 -14.75 0.54
CA GLY A 200 3.97 -14.30 -0.76
C GLY A 200 4.79 -13.14 -1.30
N SER A 201 4.14 -12.22 -2.00
CA SER A 201 4.74 -11.04 -2.63
C SER A 201 3.98 -9.76 -2.33
N LEU A 202 4.49 -8.62 -2.78
CA LEU A 202 3.68 -7.44 -3.03
C LEU A 202 2.68 -7.74 -4.16
N THR A 203 1.48 -7.16 -4.08
CA THR A 203 0.39 -7.37 -5.05
C THR A 203 0.39 -6.36 -6.20
N ALA A 204 1.28 -5.36 -6.13
CA ALA A 204 1.55 -4.40 -7.18
C ALA A 204 3.04 -4.43 -7.57
N PRO A 205 3.41 -3.96 -8.77
CA PRO A 205 4.81 -3.87 -9.18
C PRO A 205 5.67 -3.13 -8.13
N PRO A 206 6.89 -3.61 -7.84
CA PRO A 206 7.65 -4.65 -8.57
C PRO A 206 7.35 -6.10 -8.17
N CYS A 207 6.26 -6.38 -7.44
CA CYS A 207 5.82 -7.73 -7.06
C CYS A 207 6.87 -8.56 -6.28
N THR A 208 7.70 -7.88 -5.49
CA THR A 208 8.78 -8.48 -4.70
C THR A 208 8.25 -9.58 -3.79
N GLU A 209 8.85 -10.78 -3.88
CA GLU A 209 8.53 -11.94 -3.04
C GLU A 209 9.19 -11.87 -1.64
N GLY A 210 8.80 -12.78 -0.75
CA GLY A 210 9.30 -12.85 0.63
C GLY A 210 8.46 -12.04 1.62
N VAL A 211 7.25 -11.63 1.23
CA VAL A 211 6.31 -10.90 2.09
C VAL A 211 5.59 -11.88 3.00
N ILE A 212 5.62 -11.64 4.31
CA ILE A 212 4.87 -12.45 5.27
C ILE A 212 3.44 -11.92 5.35
N TRP A 213 2.49 -12.67 4.79
CA TRP A 213 1.08 -12.30 4.79
C TRP A 213 0.33 -12.88 5.96
N THR A 214 -0.48 -12.05 6.61
CA THR A 214 -1.46 -12.48 7.61
C THR A 214 -2.84 -11.97 7.23
N VAL A 215 -3.68 -12.88 6.72
CA VAL A 215 -5.04 -12.54 6.29
C VAL A 215 -6.02 -12.85 7.39
N VAL A 216 -6.66 -11.81 7.94
CA VAL A 216 -7.65 -11.94 9.01
C VAL A 216 -8.84 -12.75 8.51
N LYS A 217 -9.17 -13.85 9.20
CA LYS A 217 -10.26 -14.75 8.77
C LYS A 217 -11.64 -14.13 8.94
N LYS A 218 -11.80 -13.29 9.96
CA LYS A 218 -13.07 -12.58 10.21
C LYS A 218 -13.21 -11.45 9.20
N VAL A 219 -14.36 -11.44 8.55
CA VAL A 219 -14.73 -10.39 7.59
C VAL A 219 -15.37 -9.23 8.34
N TYR A 220 -14.93 -8.02 8.03
CA TYR A 220 -15.41 -6.78 8.63
C TYR A 220 -16.41 -6.07 7.71
N PHE A 221 -17.00 -4.99 8.19
CA PHE A 221 -18.01 -4.26 7.44
C PHE A 221 -17.57 -2.81 7.20
N PHE A 222 -18.01 -2.24 6.08
CA PHE A 222 -17.89 -0.82 5.78
C PHE A 222 -19.17 -0.29 5.12
N CYS A 223 -19.39 1.02 5.18
CA CYS A 223 -20.63 1.65 4.71
C CYS A 223 -20.69 1.75 3.18
N VAL A 224 -21.89 1.66 2.63
CA VAL A 224 -22.19 1.93 1.20
C VAL A 224 -21.81 3.36 0.79
N ILE A 225 -21.85 4.35 1.69
CA ILE A 225 -21.45 5.73 1.38
C ILE A 225 -19.90 5.86 1.33
N CYS A 226 -19.16 4.83 1.74
CA CYS A 226 -17.71 4.76 1.56
C CYS A 226 -17.31 4.17 0.19
N ARG A 227 -18.26 4.04 -0.76
CA ARG A 227 -18.01 3.55 -2.13
C ARG A 227 -17.12 4.46 -2.98
N TRP A 228 -16.57 5.54 -2.42
CA TRP A 228 -15.61 6.43 -3.07
C TRP A 228 -14.16 5.89 -3.01
N ILE A 229 -13.90 4.83 -2.25
CA ILE A 229 -12.59 4.14 -2.20
C ILE A 229 -12.35 3.30 -3.47
N PHE A 230 -13.33 3.23 -4.37
CA PHE A 230 -13.28 2.46 -5.60
C PHE A 230 -12.46 3.26 -6.63
N ILE A 231 -11.15 3.03 -6.65
CA ILE A 231 -10.24 3.53 -7.68
C ILE A 231 -9.98 2.39 -8.66
N TYR A 232 -11.03 1.86 -9.29
CA TYR A 232 -10.96 1.04 -10.51
C TYR A 232 -12.28 1.22 -11.28
#